data_AF-A0A0F8ZGH7-F1
#
_entry.id   AF-A0A0F8ZGH7-F1
#
_cell.length_a   1.000
_cell.length_b   1.000
_cell.length_c   1.000
_cell.angle_alpha   90.00
_cell.angle_beta   90.00
_cell.angle_gamma   90.00
#
_symmetry.space_group_name_H-M   'P 1'
#
loop_
_entity.id
_entity.type
_entity.pdbx_description
1 polymer ?
#
loop_
_entity_poly.entity_id
_entity_poly.type
_entity_poly.pdbx_seq_one_letter_code
_entity_poly.pdbx_strand_id
1 'polypeptide(L)'
;MFSIDQNCHSLWDVGPKLRALARTGREVRHFVEDVDAAFTALGSSPGQSPLRIALERFHHSGGADWGAALFYTGFLGRLPVDLRDWEPLLGMKLAAAARKLGRTVEDLYDEFSPSDNWQLIGPSYVGGRDHHRIVGDLSVREVRPFLTEIFARARTDMAKRFPDPASQQRLDGWFDRQQGLLEKLLAAHADGTLVELYRDWLAGALGGSVGLGMTSELFSLDAPPGRWAMLELFLKDYDQAAGLYNQTVSAPGSKFRPLKTGQGELPFFAIPTHQPHLLTLPRSW
;
A
#
# COMPACT_ATOMS: atom_id res chain seq x y z
N MET A 1 -1.73 8.90 -20.83
CA MET A 1 -1.93 9.24 -19.41
C MET A 1 -1.27 8.15 -18.58
N PHE A 2 -0.64 8.54 -17.48
CA PHE A 2 0.17 7.68 -16.63
C PHE A 2 -0.45 7.61 -15.23
N SER A 3 -0.55 6.42 -14.66
CA SER A 3 -1.10 6.16 -13.33
C SER A 3 -0.30 5.05 -12.67
N ILE A 4 -0.07 5.16 -11.36
CA ILE A 4 0.56 4.15 -10.52
C ILE A 4 -0.34 3.96 -9.29
N ASP A 5 -0.63 2.71 -8.89
CA ASP A 5 -1.33 2.39 -7.64
C ASP A 5 -1.05 0.94 -7.20
N GLN A 6 -1.03 0.67 -5.90
CA GLN A 6 -0.93 -0.69 -5.33
C GLN A 6 -2.31 -1.37 -5.23
N ASN A 7 -3.38 -0.59 -5.22
CA ASN A 7 -4.74 -1.01 -4.88
C ASN A 7 -5.52 -1.51 -6.10
N CYS A 8 -5.08 -2.63 -6.67
CA CYS A 8 -5.45 -2.98 -8.05
C CYS A 8 -6.57 -4.03 -8.21
N HIS A 9 -7.15 -4.59 -7.13
CA HIS A 9 -8.24 -5.56 -7.27
C HIS A 9 -9.63 -4.92 -7.25
N SER A 10 -10.67 -5.73 -7.49
CA SER A 10 -12.03 -5.25 -7.79
C SER A 10 -12.80 -4.60 -6.65
N LEU A 11 -12.28 -4.65 -5.43
CA LEU A 11 -12.86 -3.94 -4.30
C LEU A 11 -12.34 -2.48 -4.22
N TRP A 12 -11.41 -2.09 -5.08
CA TRP A 12 -10.92 -0.72 -5.21
C TRP A 12 -11.49 -0.02 -6.44
N ASP A 13 -11.36 1.31 -6.44
CA ASP A 13 -11.90 2.16 -7.49
C ASP A 13 -10.97 2.33 -8.70
N VAL A 14 -9.77 1.74 -8.67
CA VAL A 14 -8.79 1.77 -9.78
C VAL A 14 -9.42 1.25 -11.07
N GLY A 15 -10.06 0.08 -11.05
CA GLY A 15 -10.71 -0.50 -12.22
C GLY A 15 -11.75 0.45 -12.87
N PRO A 16 -12.76 0.93 -12.13
CA PRO A 16 -13.71 1.93 -12.61
C PRO A 16 -13.06 3.21 -13.15
N LYS A 17 -12.06 3.78 -12.44
CA LYS A 17 -11.34 4.99 -12.86
C LYS A 17 -10.63 4.78 -14.20
N LEU A 18 -9.89 3.69 -14.34
CA LEU A 18 -9.17 3.36 -15.56
C LEU A 18 -10.12 3.15 -16.75
N ARG A 19 -11.26 2.47 -16.54
CA ARG A 19 -12.30 2.34 -17.59
C ARG A 19 -12.86 3.69 -18.01
N ALA A 20 -13.14 4.58 -17.05
CA ALA A 20 -13.65 5.91 -17.36
C ALA A 20 -12.64 6.72 -18.17
N LEU A 21 -11.35 6.66 -17.82
CA LEU A 21 -10.27 7.31 -18.54
C LEU A 21 -10.09 6.75 -19.96
N ALA A 22 -10.10 5.42 -20.12
CA ALA A 22 -9.97 4.79 -21.42
C ALA A 22 -11.11 5.19 -22.39
N ARG A 23 -12.33 5.39 -21.86
CA ARG A 23 -13.48 5.87 -22.65
C ARG A 23 -13.33 7.30 -23.18
N THR A 24 -12.37 8.08 -22.68
CA THR A 24 -12.07 9.42 -23.22
C THR A 24 -11.29 9.38 -24.54
N GLY A 25 -10.92 8.19 -25.03
CA GLY A 25 -10.13 8.01 -26.26
C GLY A 25 -8.65 8.28 -26.08
N ARG A 26 -8.19 8.51 -24.85
CA ARG A 26 -6.77 8.71 -24.53
C ARG A 26 -6.09 7.36 -24.31
N GLU A 27 -4.83 7.26 -24.73
CA GLU A 27 -3.98 6.14 -24.33
C GLU A 27 -3.72 6.22 -22.82
N VAL A 28 -4.05 5.15 -22.10
CA VAL A 28 -3.84 5.03 -20.66
C VAL A 28 -2.86 3.88 -20.41
N ARG A 29 -1.83 4.15 -19.62
CA ARG A 29 -0.93 3.14 -19.09
C ARG A 29 -0.95 3.22 -17.56
N HIS A 30 -1.18 2.09 -16.92
CA HIS A 30 -1.24 1.94 -15.47
C HIS A 30 -0.18 0.96 -15.01
N PHE A 31 0.55 1.32 -13.96
CA PHE A 31 1.55 0.48 -13.33
C PHE A 31 1.05 0.05 -11.96
N VAL A 32 1.10 -1.25 -11.69
CA VAL A 32 0.86 -1.77 -10.35
C VAL A 32 2.08 -1.40 -9.51
N GLU A 33 1.86 -0.71 -8.39
CA GLU A 33 2.91 -0.32 -7.44
C GLU A 33 3.40 -1.54 -6.68
N ASP A 34 4.68 -1.86 -6.84
CA ASP A 34 5.32 -3.05 -6.29
C ASP A 34 6.55 -2.75 -5.45
N VAL A 35 7.03 -1.49 -5.45
CA VAL A 35 8.28 -1.10 -4.80
C VAL A 35 8.09 -0.46 -3.42
N ASP A 36 6.85 -0.19 -3.06
CA ASP A 36 6.47 0.29 -1.72
C ASP A 36 6.69 -0.78 -0.64
N ALA A 37 6.93 -0.35 0.60
CA ALA A 37 7.11 -1.29 1.72
C ALA A 37 5.82 -2.10 1.98
N ALA A 38 5.94 -3.41 2.14
CA ALA A 38 4.80 -4.32 2.26
C ALA A 38 3.96 -4.07 3.52
N PHE A 39 4.64 -3.79 4.63
CA PHE A 39 4.06 -3.64 5.97
C PHE A 39 4.84 -2.57 6.74
N THR A 40 4.19 -1.88 7.67
CA THR A 40 4.83 -1.06 8.71
C THR A 40 4.14 -1.28 10.06
N ALA A 41 3.90 -2.54 10.43
CA ALA A 41 3.27 -2.83 11.72
C ALA A 41 4.18 -2.35 12.85
N LEU A 42 3.74 -1.36 13.63
CA LEU A 42 4.48 -0.90 14.80
C LEU A 42 4.61 -2.04 15.80
N GLY A 43 5.85 -2.41 16.12
CA GLY A 43 6.17 -3.45 17.09
C GLY A 43 6.34 -4.86 16.52
N SER A 44 6.16 -5.10 15.21
CA SER A 44 6.50 -6.40 14.62
C SER A 44 8.02 -6.52 14.45
N SER A 45 8.64 -7.39 15.25
CA SER A 45 10.04 -7.78 15.03
C SER A 45 10.09 -8.99 14.07
N PRO A 46 11.25 -9.25 13.41
CA PRO A 46 11.46 -10.48 12.67
C PRO A 46 11.02 -11.71 13.49
N GLY A 47 10.13 -12.52 12.92
CA GLY A 47 9.61 -13.74 13.56
C GLY A 47 8.53 -13.56 14.62
N GLN A 48 8.06 -12.33 14.92
CA GLN A 48 7.14 -12.09 16.05
C GLN A 48 5.65 -12.08 15.72
N SER A 49 5.22 -12.10 14.45
CA SER A 49 3.79 -12.20 14.13
C SER A 49 3.54 -12.81 12.75
N PRO A 50 2.61 -13.76 12.62
CA PRO A 50 2.12 -14.19 11.31
C PRO A 50 1.36 -13.04 10.64
N LEU A 51 1.26 -13.09 9.30
CA LEU A 51 0.39 -12.21 8.54
C LEU A 51 -1.05 -12.29 9.08
N ARG A 52 -1.73 -11.15 9.13
CA ARG A 52 -3.14 -11.06 9.55
C ARG A 52 -3.85 -9.89 8.89
N ILE A 53 -5.17 -9.98 8.79
CA ILE A 53 -6.01 -8.85 8.41
C ILE A 53 -6.40 -8.06 9.67
N ALA A 54 -6.26 -6.74 9.62
CA ALA A 54 -6.72 -5.84 10.68
C ALA A 54 -7.16 -4.48 10.13
N LEU A 55 -7.90 -3.74 10.95
CA LEU A 55 -8.19 -2.35 10.66
C LEU A 55 -6.93 -1.49 10.85
N GLU A 56 -6.68 -0.60 9.90
CA GLU A 56 -5.68 0.46 10.04
C GLU A 56 -6.02 1.34 11.25
N ARG A 57 -5.00 1.75 12.00
CA ARG A 57 -5.13 2.59 13.19
C ARG A 57 -3.89 3.46 13.38
N PHE A 58 -4.08 4.63 13.98
CA PHE A 58 -3.01 5.36 14.65
C PHE A 58 -2.74 4.77 16.04
N HIS A 59 -1.48 4.86 16.46
CA HIS A 59 -1.01 4.49 17.79
C HIS A 59 -0.66 5.75 18.59
N HIS A 60 -0.72 5.65 19.92
CA HIS A 60 -0.36 6.75 20.83
C HIS A 60 1.08 7.27 20.61
N SER A 61 1.97 6.41 20.11
CA SER A 61 3.37 6.72 19.78
C SER A 61 3.50 7.67 18.59
N GLY A 62 2.40 7.96 17.88
CA GLY A 62 2.34 8.83 16.71
C GLY A 62 2.61 8.14 15.38
N GLY A 63 2.79 6.82 15.38
CA GLY A 63 2.82 6.04 14.15
C GLY A 63 1.46 5.40 13.82
N ALA A 64 1.34 4.83 12.62
CA ALA A 64 0.15 4.09 12.18
C ALA A 64 0.53 2.69 11.73
N ASP A 65 -0.39 1.74 11.91
CA ASP A 65 -0.34 0.49 11.15
C ASP A 65 -0.61 0.84 9.68
N TRP A 66 0.34 0.52 8.79
CA TRP A 66 0.11 0.53 7.36
C TRP A 66 0.58 -0.81 6.78
N GLY A 67 -0.08 -1.24 5.71
CA GLY A 67 0.27 -2.41 4.93
C GLY A 67 -0.45 -2.34 3.59
N ALA A 68 -0.26 -3.35 2.75
CA ALA A 68 -1.02 -3.47 1.50
C ALA A 68 -2.53 -3.35 1.82
N ALA A 69 -3.11 -2.20 1.48
CA ALA A 69 -4.49 -1.91 1.78
C ALA A 69 -5.32 -2.82 0.90
N LEU A 70 -6.08 -3.70 1.53
CA LEU A 70 -6.82 -4.71 0.79
C LEU A 70 -8.27 -4.28 0.55
N PHE A 71 -8.89 -3.33 1.26
CA PHE A 71 -10.23 -2.82 0.90
C PHE A 71 -10.70 -1.64 1.77
N TYR A 72 -11.52 -0.74 1.21
CA TYR A 72 -12.47 0.12 1.93
C TYR A 72 -13.79 -0.64 2.19
N THR A 73 -13.98 -1.24 3.37
CA THR A 73 -15.26 -1.93 3.62
C THR A 73 -16.36 -0.99 4.05
N GLY A 74 -16.06 0.02 4.89
CA GLY A 74 -17.07 0.92 5.42
C GLY A 74 -17.66 1.79 4.32
N PHE A 75 -18.91 1.53 3.92
CA PHE A 75 -19.64 2.45 3.06
C PHE A 75 -19.70 3.82 3.77
N LEU A 76 -18.93 4.79 3.24
CA LEU A 76 -18.64 6.15 3.72
C LEU A 76 -17.26 6.42 4.34
N GLY A 77 -16.33 5.46 4.40
CA GLY A 77 -14.89 5.73 4.60
C GLY A 77 -14.54 6.51 5.88
N ARG A 78 -14.33 5.81 6.99
CA ARG A 78 -13.76 6.37 8.23
C ARG A 78 -12.24 6.28 8.17
N LEU A 79 -11.58 7.43 8.07
CA LEU A 79 -10.14 7.52 8.28
C LEU A 79 -9.78 7.26 9.75
N PRO A 80 -8.59 6.70 10.04
CA PRO A 80 -8.12 6.59 11.40
C PRO A 80 -7.92 8.00 11.98
N VAL A 81 -8.10 8.17 13.29
CA VAL A 81 -8.03 9.48 13.94
C VAL A 81 -6.92 9.48 14.98
N ASP A 82 -6.01 10.47 14.89
CA ASP A 82 -5.08 10.75 15.98
C ASP A 82 -5.87 11.41 17.12
N LEU A 83 -6.04 10.68 18.22
CA LEU A 83 -6.83 11.16 19.35
C LEU A 83 -6.23 12.39 20.04
N ARG A 84 -4.96 12.74 19.76
CA ARG A 84 -4.36 14.00 20.23
C ARG A 84 -5.01 15.21 19.59
N ASP A 85 -5.58 15.06 18.40
CA ASP A 85 -6.33 16.13 17.72
C ASP A 85 -7.60 16.51 18.49
N TRP A 86 -8.05 15.68 19.44
CA TRP A 86 -9.21 15.96 20.28
C TRP A 86 -8.86 16.70 21.57
N GLU A 87 -7.58 16.80 21.97
CA GLU A 87 -7.20 17.50 23.21
C GLU A 87 -7.70 18.95 23.26
N PRO A 88 -7.64 19.75 22.17
CA PRO A 88 -8.21 21.09 22.16
C PRO A 88 -9.74 21.11 22.37
N LEU A 89 -10.45 20.12 21.83
CA LEU A 89 -11.91 19.99 21.94
C LEU A 89 -12.34 19.55 23.34
N LEU A 90 -11.54 18.69 23.98
CA LEU A 90 -11.78 18.19 25.33
C LEU A 90 -11.35 19.18 26.41
N GLY A 91 -10.54 20.19 26.06
CA GLY A 91 -9.94 21.13 27.01
C GLY A 91 -8.97 20.45 27.99
N MET A 92 -8.50 19.24 27.69
CA MET A 92 -7.59 18.48 28.55
C MET A 92 -6.74 17.48 27.75
N LYS A 93 -5.63 17.08 28.35
CA LYS A 93 -4.74 16.05 27.79
C LYS A 93 -5.42 14.69 27.74
N LEU A 94 -5.11 13.90 26.71
CA LEU A 94 -5.72 12.59 26.49
C LEU A 94 -5.47 11.63 27.68
N ALA A 95 -4.28 11.69 28.29
CA ALA A 95 -3.96 10.93 29.50
C ALA A 95 -4.82 11.31 30.72
N ALA A 96 -5.27 12.57 30.82
CA ALA A 96 -6.19 12.99 31.87
C ALA A 96 -7.62 12.50 31.59
N ALA A 97 -8.04 12.52 30.33
CA ALA A 97 -9.32 11.97 29.89
C ALA A 97 -9.40 10.46 30.14
N ALA A 98 -8.39 9.69 29.75
CA ALA A 98 -8.30 8.25 29.97
C ALA A 98 -8.45 7.89 31.47
N ARG A 99 -7.71 8.61 32.33
CA ARG A 99 -7.79 8.43 33.79
C ARG A 99 -9.19 8.70 34.35
N LYS A 100 -9.88 9.75 33.88
CA LYS A 100 -11.25 10.06 34.28
C LYS A 100 -12.25 8.97 33.86
N LEU A 101 -11.97 8.30 32.74
CA LEU A 101 -12.77 7.18 32.24
C LEU A 101 -12.39 5.83 32.87
N GLY A 102 -11.37 5.78 33.74
CA GLY A 102 -10.87 4.53 34.30
C GLY A 102 -10.17 3.64 33.27
N ARG A 103 -9.55 4.23 32.24
CA ARG A 103 -8.92 3.55 31.10
C ARG A 103 -7.49 4.02 30.87
N THR A 104 -6.75 3.30 30.02
CA THR A 104 -5.45 3.71 29.49
C THR A 104 -5.60 4.55 28.21
N VAL A 105 -4.53 5.21 27.78
CA VAL A 105 -4.54 5.95 26.50
C VAL A 105 -4.65 4.96 25.34
N GLU A 106 -3.98 3.82 25.44
CA GLU A 106 -4.05 2.70 24.51
C GLU A 106 -5.49 2.22 24.33
N ASP A 107 -6.24 2.02 25.41
CA ASP A 107 -7.65 1.62 25.32
C ASP A 107 -8.48 2.63 24.52
N LEU A 108 -8.18 3.93 24.63
CA LEU A 108 -8.87 4.95 23.85
C LEU A 108 -8.49 4.85 22.37
N TYR A 109 -7.20 4.70 22.06
CA TYR A 109 -6.73 4.51 20.69
C TYR A 109 -7.34 3.26 20.06
N ASP A 110 -7.37 2.13 20.76
CA ASP A 110 -7.94 0.90 20.21
C ASP A 110 -9.45 1.02 19.90
N GLU A 111 -10.19 1.85 20.63
CA GLU A 111 -11.62 2.06 20.37
C GLU A 111 -11.90 3.12 19.31
N PHE A 112 -11.17 4.25 19.35
CA PHE A 112 -11.54 5.45 18.61
C PHE A 112 -10.61 5.77 17.42
N SER A 113 -9.42 5.17 17.37
CA SER A 113 -8.46 5.34 16.27
C SER A 113 -8.69 4.44 15.04
N PRO A 114 -9.34 3.26 15.11
CA PRO A 114 -9.48 2.42 13.93
C PRO A 114 -10.22 3.12 12.79
N SER A 115 -9.67 2.96 11.59
CA SER A 115 -10.33 3.25 10.32
C SER A 115 -11.30 2.14 9.93
N ASP A 116 -11.93 2.25 8.77
CA ASP A 116 -12.64 1.15 8.10
C ASP A 116 -11.84 0.49 6.96
N ASN A 117 -10.53 0.76 6.91
CA ASN A 117 -9.60 0.16 5.96
C ASN A 117 -9.05 -1.14 6.55
N TRP A 118 -9.35 -2.26 5.90
CA TRP A 118 -8.71 -3.52 6.24
C TRP A 118 -7.39 -3.66 5.49
N GLN A 119 -6.32 -3.86 6.25
CA GLN A 119 -4.97 -4.01 5.76
C GLN A 119 -4.43 -5.40 6.08
N LEU A 120 -3.58 -5.90 5.20
CA LEU A 120 -2.70 -7.01 5.53
C LEU A 120 -1.55 -6.47 6.38
N ILE A 121 -1.43 -6.96 7.61
CA ILE A 121 -0.40 -6.55 8.57
C ILE A 121 0.54 -7.73 8.82
N GLY A 122 1.84 -7.45 8.83
CA GLY A 122 2.88 -8.46 8.90
C GLY A 122 4.21 -7.96 9.45
N PRO A 123 5.20 -8.86 9.56
CA PRO A 123 6.58 -8.48 9.83
C PRO A 123 7.15 -7.75 8.61
N SER A 124 7.49 -6.48 8.80
CA SER A 124 8.04 -5.63 7.74
C SER A 124 9.44 -6.04 7.32
N TYR A 125 10.14 -6.84 8.11
CA TYR A 125 11.58 -7.04 8.04
C TYR A 125 11.96 -8.53 7.88
N VAL A 126 12.98 -8.80 7.06
CA VAL A 126 13.57 -10.15 6.88
C VAL A 126 15.05 -10.12 7.25
N GLY A 127 15.50 -11.01 8.14
CA GLY A 127 16.93 -11.10 8.47
C GLY A 127 17.54 -9.89 9.20
N GLY A 128 16.74 -8.91 9.61
CA GLY A 128 17.19 -7.73 10.39
C GLY A 128 16.38 -6.47 10.10
N ARG A 129 16.55 -5.42 10.90
CA ARG A 129 15.82 -4.14 10.77
C ARG A 129 16.21 -3.29 9.55
N ASP A 130 17.21 -3.72 8.80
CA ASP A 130 17.71 -3.00 7.62
C ASP A 130 17.09 -3.51 6.30
N HIS A 131 16.23 -4.52 6.39
CA HIS A 131 15.76 -5.32 5.26
C HIS A 131 14.24 -5.33 5.21
N HIS A 132 13.67 -4.20 4.81
CA HIS A 132 12.23 -4.06 4.67
C HIS A 132 11.72 -4.80 3.43
N ARG A 133 10.72 -5.67 3.58
CA ARG A 133 10.01 -6.30 2.46
C ARG A 133 9.22 -5.26 1.67
N ILE A 134 9.16 -5.44 0.35
CA ILE A 134 8.29 -4.64 -0.53
C ILE A 134 7.02 -5.40 -0.93
N VAL A 135 6.00 -4.70 -1.41
CA VAL A 135 4.74 -5.31 -1.89
C VAL A 135 4.99 -6.36 -2.97
N GLY A 136 5.94 -6.11 -3.88
CA GLY A 136 6.37 -7.07 -4.91
C GLY A 136 6.94 -8.39 -4.38
N ASP A 137 7.36 -8.44 -3.12
CA ASP A 137 7.85 -9.65 -2.46
C ASP A 137 6.74 -10.58 -1.95
N LEU A 138 5.49 -10.11 -1.92
CA LEU A 138 4.40 -10.90 -1.35
C LEU A 138 4.00 -12.03 -2.31
N SER A 139 4.23 -13.27 -1.90
CA SER A 139 3.82 -14.43 -2.69
C SER A 139 2.32 -14.68 -2.60
N VAL A 140 1.73 -15.22 -3.68
CA VAL A 140 0.32 -15.64 -3.67
C VAL A 140 0.04 -16.67 -2.58
N ARG A 141 1.00 -17.58 -2.31
CA ARG A 141 0.87 -18.58 -1.24
C ARG A 141 0.68 -17.94 0.12
N GLU A 142 1.46 -16.91 0.44
CA GLU A 142 1.37 -16.17 1.70
C GLU A 142 0.03 -15.42 1.82
N VAL A 143 -0.43 -14.78 0.75
CA VAL A 143 -1.58 -13.84 0.82
C VAL A 143 -2.94 -14.47 0.53
N ARG A 144 -2.97 -15.67 -0.06
CA ARG A 144 -4.20 -16.40 -0.45
C ARG A 144 -5.30 -16.44 0.63
N PRO A 145 -5.04 -16.87 1.88
CA PRO A 145 -6.11 -16.94 2.88
C PRO A 145 -6.73 -15.57 3.16
N PHE A 146 -5.94 -14.50 3.11
CA PHE A 146 -6.36 -13.14 3.40
C PHE A 146 -7.19 -12.53 2.25
N LEU A 147 -6.82 -12.81 0.99
CA LEU A 147 -7.65 -12.40 -0.15
C LEU A 147 -9.06 -13.03 -0.08
N THR A 148 -9.17 -14.30 0.29
CA THR A 148 -10.49 -14.93 0.46
C THR A 148 -11.25 -14.32 1.64
N GLU A 149 -10.58 -14.12 2.77
CA GLU A 149 -11.19 -13.53 3.97
C GLU A 149 -11.75 -12.14 3.70
N ILE A 150 -11.02 -11.29 2.96
CA ILE A 150 -11.48 -9.93 2.73
C ILE A 150 -12.69 -9.86 1.79
N PHE A 151 -12.77 -10.74 0.79
CA PHE A 151 -13.97 -10.85 -0.04
C PHE A 151 -15.19 -11.29 0.77
N ALA A 152 -15.02 -12.24 1.70
CA ALA A 152 -16.09 -12.67 2.59
C ALA A 152 -16.57 -11.53 3.52
N ARG A 153 -15.62 -10.76 4.07
CA ARG A 153 -15.92 -9.56 4.88
C ARG A 153 -16.67 -8.52 4.06
N ALA A 154 -16.17 -8.20 2.86
CA ALA A 154 -16.79 -7.25 1.94
C ALA A 154 -18.24 -7.64 1.59
N ARG A 155 -18.47 -8.91 1.25
CA ARG A 155 -19.81 -9.43 0.92
C ARG A 155 -20.77 -9.24 2.09
N THR A 156 -20.36 -9.65 3.29
CA THR A 156 -21.16 -9.53 4.51
C THR A 156 -21.51 -8.07 4.80
N ASP A 157 -20.54 -7.18 4.63
CA ASP A 157 -20.67 -5.76 4.98
C ASP A 157 -21.56 -5.00 3.98
N MET A 158 -21.39 -5.25 2.68
CA MET A 158 -22.27 -4.70 1.64
C MET A 158 -23.70 -5.25 1.76
N ALA A 159 -23.87 -6.54 2.05
CA ALA A 159 -25.19 -7.13 2.25
C ALA A 159 -25.96 -6.46 3.40
N LYS A 160 -25.29 -6.12 4.51
CA LYS A 160 -25.94 -5.41 5.62
C LYS A 160 -26.42 -4.00 5.25
N ARG A 161 -25.74 -3.33 4.33
CA ARG A 161 -26.00 -1.92 3.99
C ARG A 161 -26.94 -1.72 2.82
N PHE A 162 -27.10 -2.72 1.97
CA PHE A 162 -28.01 -2.69 0.84
C PHE A 162 -29.10 -3.75 0.98
N PRO A 163 -29.95 -3.71 2.03
CA PRO A 163 -30.87 -4.81 2.39
C PRO A 163 -31.98 -5.05 1.36
N ASP A 164 -32.19 -4.14 0.40
CA ASP A 164 -33.16 -4.29 -0.68
C ASP A 164 -32.92 -5.58 -1.49
N PRO A 165 -33.94 -6.43 -1.73
CA PRO A 165 -33.75 -7.72 -2.41
C PRO A 165 -33.12 -7.63 -3.81
N ALA A 166 -33.48 -6.62 -4.59
CA ALA A 166 -32.89 -6.43 -5.93
C ALA A 166 -31.41 -6.05 -5.82
N SER A 167 -31.04 -5.29 -4.79
CA SER A 167 -29.65 -4.95 -4.47
C SER A 167 -28.87 -6.17 -3.99
N GLN A 168 -29.45 -7.00 -3.11
CA GLN A 168 -28.86 -8.28 -2.68
C GLN A 168 -28.56 -9.18 -3.88
N GLN A 169 -29.52 -9.37 -4.79
CA GLN A 169 -29.32 -10.20 -5.98
C GLN A 169 -28.18 -9.69 -6.87
N ARG A 170 -28.06 -8.37 -7.04
CA ARG A 170 -26.94 -7.77 -7.80
C ARG A 170 -25.60 -7.95 -7.09
N LEU A 171 -25.57 -7.79 -5.77
CA LEU A 171 -24.37 -7.99 -4.96
C LEU A 171 -23.91 -9.44 -5.02
N ASP A 172 -24.81 -10.40 -4.78
CA ASP A 172 -24.49 -11.83 -4.84
C ASP A 172 -23.92 -12.22 -6.19
N GLY A 173 -24.60 -11.86 -7.28
CA GLY A 173 -24.11 -12.15 -8.62
C GLY A 173 -22.76 -11.48 -8.93
N TRP A 174 -22.48 -10.29 -8.36
CA TRP A 174 -21.17 -9.65 -8.50
C TRP A 174 -20.09 -10.37 -7.71
N PHE A 175 -20.34 -10.67 -6.42
CA PHE A 175 -19.39 -11.36 -5.55
C PHE A 175 -19.09 -12.77 -6.05
N ASP A 176 -20.08 -13.52 -6.54
CA ASP A 176 -19.87 -14.86 -7.09
C ASP A 176 -18.94 -14.81 -8.33
N ARG A 177 -19.12 -13.81 -9.21
CA ARG A 177 -18.21 -13.60 -10.35
C ARG A 177 -16.79 -13.23 -9.91
N GLN A 178 -16.66 -12.35 -8.93
CA GLN A 178 -15.34 -11.94 -8.43
C GLN A 178 -14.64 -13.08 -7.69
N GLN A 179 -15.36 -13.87 -6.90
CA GLN A 179 -14.83 -15.04 -6.21
C GLN A 179 -14.35 -16.09 -7.21
N GLY A 180 -15.14 -16.37 -8.25
CA GLY A 180 -14.71 -17.29 -9.31
C GLY A 180 -13.51 -16.80 -10.12
N LEU A 181 -13.34 -15.47 -10.27
CA LEU A 181 -12.14 -14.89 -10.87
C LEU A 181 -10.93 -15.01 -9.93
N LEU A 182 -11.11 -14.67 -8.66
CA LEU A 182 -10.08 -14.81 -7.62
C LEU A 182 -9.55 -16.24 -7.57
N GLU A 183 -10.41 -17.24 -7.54
CA GLU A 183 -10.01 -18.66 -7.50
C GLU A 183 -9.18 -19.07 -8.71
N LYS A 184 -9.56 -18.62 -9.92
CA LYS A 184 -8.80 -18.87 -11.14
C LYS A 184 -7.43 -18.22 -11.09
N LEU A 185 -7.35 -16.96 -10.65
CA LEU A 185 -6.09 -16.23 -10.54
C LEU A 185 -5.18 -16.82 -9.45
N LEU A 186 -5.73 -17.19 -8.30
CA LEU A 186 -5.00 -17.88 -7.23
C LEU A 186 -4.40 -19.21 -7.70
N ALA A 187 -5.11 -19.94 -8.59
CA ALA A 187 -4.59 -21.16 -9.19
C ALA A 187 -3.51 -20.86 -10.24
N ALA A 188 -3.72 -19.87 -11.11
CA ALA A 188 -2.78 -19.51 -12.17
C ALA A 188 -1.45 -18.94 -11.63
N HIS A 189 -1.50 -18.21 -10.53
CA HIS A 189 -0.34 -17.59 -9.88
C HIS A 189 0.05 -18.30 -8.59
N ALA A 190 -0.21 -19.60 -8.43
CA ALA A 190 0.05 -20.33 -7.19
C ALA A 190 1.49 -20.17 -6.67
N ASP A 191 2.44 -19.96 -7.60
CA ASP A 191 3.88 -19.78 -7.33
C ASP A 191 4.39 -18.39 -7.69
N GLY A 192 3.48 -17.48 -8.04
CA GLY A 192 3.78 -16.10 -8.42
C GLY A 192 3.61 -15.10 -7.27
N THR A 193 3.62 -13.82 -7.64
CA THR A 193 3.49 -12.70 -6.70
C THR A 193 2.08 -12.13 -6.67
N LEU A 194 1.75 -11.42 -5.58
CA LEU A 194 0.49 -10.67 -5.46
C LEU A 194 0.33 -9.63 -6.58
N VAL A 195 1.44 -8.99 -6.98
CA VAL A 195 1.46 -7.95 -8.00
C VAL A 195 1.10 -8.53 -9.38
N GLU A 196 1.64 -9.71 -9.72
CA GLU A 196 1.27 -10.42 -10.95
C GLU A 196 -0.22 -10.77 -10.95
N LEU A 197 -0.73 -11.30 -9.83
CA LEU A 197 -2.14 -11.61 -9.65
C LEU A 197 -3.03 -10.36 -9.85
N TYR A 198 -2.63 -9.21 -9.29
CA TYR A 198 -3.36 -7.95 -9.42
C TYR A 198 -3.31 -7.37 -10.84
N ARG A 199 -2.15 -7.44 -11.51
CA ARG A 199 -2.02 -7.03 -12.90
C ARG A 199 -2.97 -7.84 -13.78
N ASP A 200 -3.02 -9.15 -13.62
CA ASP A 200 -3.84 -10.04 -14.44
C ASP A 200 -5.34 -9.92 -14.08
N TRP A 201 -5.66 -9.60 -12.82
CA TRP A 201 -7.02 -9.21 -12.42
C TRP A 201 -7.48 -7.95 -13.16
N LEU A 202 -6.67 -6.88 -13.14
CA LEU A 202 -6.96 -5.64 -13.87
C LEU A 202 -7.08 -5.90 -15.36
N ALA A 203 -6.20 -6.71 -15.94
CA ALA A 203 -6.26 -7.06 -17.36
C ALA A 203 -7.61 -7.67 -17.72
N GLY A 204 -8.08 -8.64 -16.91
CA GLY A 204 -9.41 -9.25 -17.07
C GLY A 204 -10.56 -8.25 -16.90
N ALA A 205 -10.43 -7.27 -16.01
CA ALA A 205 -11.43 -6.23 -15.83
C ALA A 205 -11.42 -5.16 -16.96
N LEU A 206 -10.28 -4.84 -17.55
CA LEU A 206 -10.13 -3.72 -18.49
C LEU A 206 -10.23 -4.15 -19.96
N GLY A 207 -10.12 -5.44 -20.26
CA GLY A 207 -10.29 -5.97 -21.62
C GLY A 207 -9.31 -5.38 -22.64
N GLY A 208 -8.09 -5.06 -22.22
CA GLY A 208 -7.03 -4.53 -23.09
C GLY A 208 -7.11 -3.04 -23.43
N SER A 209 -8.10 -2.31 -22.90
CA SER A 209 -8.25 -0.86 -23.14
C SER A 209 -7.19 0.02 -22.48
N VAL A 210 -6.35 -0.57 -21.62
CA VAL A 210 -5.32 0.10 -20.82
C VAL A 210 -4.06 -0.74 -20.86
N GLY A 211 -2.91 -0.14 -21.12
CA GLY A 211 -1.62 -0.81 -20.99
C GLY A 211 -1.27 -1.02 -19.51
N LEU A 212 -0.86 -2.23 -19.13
CA LEU A 212 -0.52 -2.58 -17.76
C LEU A 212 0.97 -2.92 -17.64
N GLY A 213 1.60 -2.55 -16.53
CA GLY A 213 2.99 -2.88 -16.20
C GLY A 213 3.22 -2.87 -14.69
N MET A 214 4.47 -3.10 -14.27
CA MET A 214 4.91 -3.02 -12.87
C MET A 214 5.82 -1.80 -12.67
N THR A 215 5.78 -1.18 -11.50
CA THR A 215 6.54 0.06 -11.25
C THR A 215 8.05 -0.19 -11.31
N SER A 216 8.50 -1.37 -10.86
CA SER A 216 9.87 -1.83 -11.04
C SER A 216 10.37 -1.87 -12.49
N GLU A 217 9.49 -2.11 -13.48
CA GLU A 217 9.85 -2.13 -14.91
C GLU A 217 10.23 -0.74 -15.45
N LEU A 218 9.77 0.34 -14.79
CA LEU A 218 10.07 1.70 -15.23
C LEU A 218 11.53 2.09 -15.06
N PHE A 219 12.19 1.48 -14.07
CA PHE A 219 13.56 1.75 -13.66
C PHE A 219 14.38 0.46 -13.54
N SER A 220 14.03 -0.57 -14.34
CA SER A 220 14.82 -1.79 -14.42
C SER A 220 16.12 -1.54 -15.20
N LEU A 221 17.15 -2.33 -14.95
CA LEU A 221 18.45 -2.17 -15.64
C LEU A 221 18.31 -2.32 -17.17
N ASP A 222 17.30 -3.04 -17.61
CA ASP A 222 16.94 -3.24 -19.02
C ASP A 222 15.97 -2.18 -19.57
N ALA A 223 15.67 -1.13 -18.80
CA ALA A 223 14.74 -0.09 -19.20
C ALA A 223 15.27 0.70 -20.42
N PRO A 224 14.38 1.25 -21.27
CA PRO A 224 14.79 2.00 -22.46
C PRO A 224 15.75 3.16 -22.14
N PRO A 225 16.65 3.51 -23.10
CA PRO A 225 17.56 4.63 -22.94
C PRO A 225 16.85 5.92 -22.49
N GLY A 226 17.46 6.63 -21.53
CA GLY A 226 16.91 7.85 -20.95
C GLY A 226 16.08 7.64 -19.68
N ARG A 227 15.65 6.41 -19.35
CA ARG A 227 15.05 6.10 -18.03
C ARG A 227 16.04 6.26 -16.87
N TRP A 228 17.33 6.12 -17.18
CA TRP A 228 18.45 6.29 -16.27
C TRP A 228 19.05 7.69 -16.29
N ALA A 229 18.55 8.63 -17.10
CA ALA A 229 19.19 9.92 -17.33
C ALA A 229 19.44 10.71 -16.03
N MET A 230 18.53 10.62 -15.05
CA MET A 230 18.74 11.27 -13.76
C MET A 230 19.82 10.58 -12.93
N LEU A 231 19.86 9.25 -12.92
CA LEU A 231 20.96 8.51 -12.26
C LEU A 231 22.29 8.81 -12.95
N GLU A 232 22.33 8.76 -14.28
CA GLU A 232 23.51 9.09 -15.08
C GLU A 232 24.01 10.51 -14.80
N LEU A 233 23.11 11.47 -14.63
CA LEU A 233 23.46 12.84 -14.23
C LEU A 233 24.14 12.85 -12.85
N PHE A 234 23.58 12.16 -11.86
CA PHE A 234 24.19 12.05 -10.52
C PHE A 234 25.53 11.31 -10.55
N LEU A 235 25.68 10.30 -11.40
CA LEU A 235 26.94 9.55 -11.53
C LEU A 235 28.03 10.35 -12.27
N LYS A 236 27.63 11.21 -13.21
CA LYS A 236 28.56 12.02 -14.02
C LYS A 236 28.95 13.33 -13.33
N ASP A 237 28.02 13.98 -12.64
CA ASP A 237 28.17 15.32 -12.08
C ASP A 237 27.53 15.40 -10.69
N TYR A 238 28.07 14.58 -9.78
CA TYR A 238 27.52 14.35 -8.46
C TYR A 238 27.36 15.65 -7.65
N ASP A 239 28.41 16.45 -7.56
CA ASP A 239 28.42 17.65 -6.72
C ASP A 239 27.37 18.68 -7.18
N GLN A 240 27.24 18.88 -8.50
CA GLN A 240 26.24 19.78 -9.06
C GLN A 240 24.83 19.22 -8.87
N ALA A 241 24.60 17.95 -9.21
CA ALA A 241 23.28 17.32 -9.11
C ALA A 241 22.79 17.27 -7.66
N ALA A 242 23.64 16.86 -6.73
CA ALA A 242 23.32 16.79 -5.30
C ALA A 242 23.15 18.19 -4.70
N GLY A 243 23.92 19.18 -5.15
CA GLY A 243 23.73 20.59 -4.80
C GLY A 243 22.35 21.12 -5.18
N LEU A 244 21.91 20.86 -6.42
CA LEU A 244 20.58 21.26 -6.91
C LEU A 244 19.45 20.55 -6.17
N TYR A 245 19.60 19.25 -5.90
CA TYR A 245 18.64 18.49 -5.08
C TYR A 245 18.53 19.11 -3.68
N ASN A 246 19.66 19.35 -3.02
CA ASN A 246 19.69 19.89 -1.65
C ASN A 246 19.08 21.29 -1.57
N GLN A 247 19.32 22.14 -2.56
CA GLN A 247 18.65 23.45 -2.66
C GLN A 247 17.13 23.29 -2.78
N THR A 248 16.67 22.35 -3.59
CA THR A 248 15.24 22.10 -3.81
C THR A 248 14.55 21.60 -2.55
N VAL A 249 15.11 20.60 -1.88
CA VAL A 249 14.49 20.01 -0.68
C VAL A 249 14.63 20.89 0.58
N SER A 250 15.47 21.92 0.53
CA SER A 250 15.57 22.93 1.60
C SER A 250 14.49 24.01 1.49
N ALA A 251 13.66 24.00 0.43
CA ALA A 251 12.56 24.93 0.28
C ALA A 251 11.52 24.75 1.41
N PRO A 252 10.89 25.84 1.90
CA PRO A 252 9.84 25.76 2.92
C PRO A 252 8.73 24.79 2.53
N GLY A 253 8.35 23.89 3.46
CA GLY A 253 7.29 22.91 3.25
C GLY A 253 7.74 21.59 2.61
N SER A 254 9.01 21.46 2.21
CA SER A 254 9.57 20.17 1.81
C SER A 254 9.63 19.20 3.00
N LYS A 255 9.18 17.95 2.77
CA LYS A 255 9.30 16.83 3.73
C LYS A 255 10.52 15.95 3.45
N PHE A 256 11.29 16.27 2.40
CA PHE A 256 12.47 15.51 2.02
C PHE A 256 13.70 16.03 2.75
N ARG A 257 14.60 15.11 3.13
CA ARG A 257 15.86 15.46 3.76
C ARG A 257 16.92 15.78 2.69
N PRO A 258 17.84 16.73 2.94
CA PRO A 258 19.03 16.88 2.12
C PRO A 258 19.87 15.59 2.08
N LEU A 259 20.52 15.36 0.95
CA LEU A 259 21.56 14.35 0.76
C LEU A 259 22.81 14.72 1.55
N LYS A 260 23.43 13.74 2.19
CA LYS A 260 24.77 13.87 2.76
C LYS A 260 25.83 13.74 1.66
N THR A 261 26.15 14.86 1.01
CA THR A 261 27.08 14.89 -0.12
C THR A 261 28.45 14.30 0.19
N GLY A 262 28.98 14.54 1.39
CA GLY A 262 30.26 13.97 1.85
C GLY A 262 30.27 12.44 2.01
N GLN A 263 29.12 11.78 1.97
CA GLN A 263 28.98 10.32 2.00
C GLN A 263 28.71 9.72 0.61
N GLY A 264 28.46 10.55 -0.40
CA GLY A 264 28.04 10.06 -1.72
C GLY A 264 26.56 9.65 -1.76
N GLU A 265 25.73 10.10 -0.81
CA GLU A 265 24.29 9.79 -0.78
C GLU A 265 23.62 10.16 -2.11
N LEU A 266 22.80 9.26 -2.63
CA LEU A 266 22.00 9.44 -3.84
C LEU A 266 20.51 9.57 -3.49
N PRO A 267 19.70 10.33 -4.26
CA PRO A 267 18.26 10.42 -4.05
C PRO A 267 17.50 9.22 -4.63
N PHE A 268 18.18 8.09 -4.82
CA PHE A 268 17.66 6.86 -5.36
C PHE A 268 17.72 5.77 -4.29
N PHE A 269 16.84 4.78 -4.40
CA PHE A 269 16.96 3.54 -3.65
C PHE A 269 17.08 2.38 -4.65
N ALA A 270 17.70 1.30 -4.20
CA ALA A 270 17.77 0.06 -4.96
C ALA A 270 17.00 -1.04 -4.23
N ILE A 271 16.50 -1.99 -5.02
CA ILE A 271 15.75 -3.14 -4.55
C ILE A 271 16.62 -4.37 -4.75
N PRO A 272 17.40 -4.79 -3.74
CA PRO A 272 18.14 -6.04 -3.82
C PRO A 272 17.24 -7.24 -3.63
N THR A 273 17.67 -8.36 -4.18
CA THR A 273 17.19 -9.69 -3.77
C THR A 273 18.07 -10.21 -2.63
N HIS A 274 17.46 -10.64 -1.53
CA HIS A 274 18.12 -11.25 -0.38
C HIS A 274 17.30 -12.44 0.13
N GLN A 275 17.85 -13.65 0.03
CA GLN A 275 17.20 -14.89 0.49
C GLN A 275 15.75 -15.02 0.01
N PRO A 276 15.53 -15.61 -1.17
CA PRO A 276 14.55 -15.19 -2.21
C PRO A 276 13.82 -13.83 -2.16
N HIS A 277 13.98 -12.97 -1.17
CA HIS A 277 13.09 -11.83 -0.96
C HIS A 277 13.53 -10.56 -1.69
N LEU A 278 12.57 -9.77 -2.16
CA LEU A 278 12.80 -8.39 -2.61
C LEU A 278 12.70 -7.41 -1.44
N LEU A 279 13.72 -6.57 -1.28
CA LEU A 279 13.84 -5.69 -0.13
C LEU A 279 14.09 -4.25 -0.54
N THR A 280 13.72 -3.28 0.30
CA THR A 280 14.31 -1.93 0.22
C THR A 280 15.60 -1.90 1.03
N LEU A 281 16.65 -1.27 0.49
CA LEU A 281 17.83 -0.94 1.27
C LEU A 281 17.52 0.20 2.26
N PRO A 282 18.22 0.27 3.41
CA PRO A 282 18.20 1.47 4.25
C PRO A 282 18.60 2.68 3.41
N ARG A 283 18.01 3.85 3.70
CA ARG A 283 18.46 5.14 3.14
C ARG A 283 19.82 5.58 3.73
N SER A 284 20.77 4.68 3.86
CA SER A 284 22.14 4.96 4.30
C SER A 284 23.10 4.26 3.34
N TRP A 285 23.48 5.00 2.31
CA TRP A 285 24.70 4.78 1.55
C TRP A 285 25.56 6.02 1.75
#